data_AF-A0A438VDN3-F1
#
_entry.id   AF-A0A438VDN3-F1
#
_cell.length_a   1.000
_cell.length_b   1.000
_cell.length_c   1.000
_cell.angle_alpha   90.00
_cell.angle_beta   90.00
_cell.angle_gamma   90.00
#
_symmetry.space_group_name_H-M   'P 1'
#
loop_
_entity.id
_entity.type
_entity.pdbx_description
1 polymer ?
#
loop_
_entity_poly.entity_id
_entity_poly.type
_entity_poly.pdbx_seq_one_letter_code
_entity_poly.pdbx_strand_id
1 'polypeptide(L)' 'ISVEDAAAGVIELLDLDLKEYLRSNISAKGYSPSDFVCFSYGGAGPVHTYGYTEGLGFKDVVVPAWAAGFS' A
#
# COMPACT_ATOMS: atom_id res chain seq x y z
N ILE A 1 -23.42 -6.53 -12.73
CA ILE A 1 -22.01 -6.11 -12.77
C ILE A 1 -21.33 -6.86 -13.90
N SER A 2 -20.53 -6.18 -14.72
CA SER A 2 -19.68 -6.87 -15.68
C SER A 2 -18.55 -7.63 -14.97
N VAL A 3 -17.78 -8.42 -15.71
CA VAL A 3 -16.64 -9.16 -15.14
C VAL A 3 -15.58 -8.18 -14.66
N GLU A 4 -15.32 -7.14 -15.44
CA GLU A 4 -14.37 -6.08 -15.14
C GLU A 4 -14.79 -5.25 -13.92
N ASP A 5 -16.08 -4.90 -13.77
CA ASP A 5 -16.58 -4.19 -12.58
C ASP A 5 -16.42 -5.04 -11.32
N ALA A 6 -16.71 -6.33 -11.42
CA ALA A 6 -16.57 -7.25 -10.30
C ALA A 6 -15.11 -7.38 -9.87
N ALA A 7 -14.17 -7.51 -10.82
CA ALA A 7 -12.75 -7.59 -10.55
C ALA A 7 -12.21 -6.28 -9.94
N ALA A 8 -12.60 -5.13 -10.49
CA ALA A 8 -12.19 -3.82 -9.98
C ALA A 8 -12.64 -3.61 -8.53
N GLY A 9 -13.88 -3.99 -8.19
CA GLY A 9 -14.36 -3.91 -6.81
C GLY A 9 -13.57 -4.78 -5.84
N VAL A 10 -13.10 -5.96 -6.26
CA VAL A 10 -12.23 -6.80 -5.41
C VAL A 10 -10.87 -6.12 -5.17
N ILE A 11 -10.28 -5.51 -6.20
CA ILE A 11 -9.01 -4.79 -6.07
C ILE A 11 -9.17 -3.55 -5.19
N GLU A 12 -10.27 -2.81 -5.32
CA GLU A 12 -10.57 -1.65 -4.46
C GLU A 12 -10.67 -2.05 -2.98
N LEU A 13 -11.36 -3.16 -2.69
CA LEU A 13 -11.43 -3.69 -1.32
C LEU A 13 -10.06 -4.11 -0.79
N LEU A 14 -9.23 -4.74 -1.62
CA LEU A 14 -7.87 -5.14 -1.23
C LEU A 14 -6.98 -3.91 -0.94
N ASP A 15 -6.99 -2.91 -1.82
CA ASP A 15 -6.20 -1.69 -1.66
C ASP A 15 -6.64 -0.92 -0.41
N LEU A 16 -7.94 -0.88 -0.12
CA LEU A 16 -8.49 -0.28 1.11
C LEU A 16 -8.03 -1.03 2.36
N ASP A 17 -8.12 -2.36 2.38
CA ASP A 17 -7.72 -3.18 3.53
C ASP A 17 -6.22 -3.00 3.85
N LEU A 18 -5.37 -3.04 2.83
CA LEU A 18 -3.93 -2.82 2.97
C LEU A 18 -3.61 -1.39 3.47
N LYS A 19 -4.33 -0.37 2.97
CA LYS A 19 -4.20 1.03 3.40
C LYS A 19 -4.53 1.18 4.90
N GLU A 20 -5.66 0.62 5.30
CA GLU A 20 -6.12 0.66 6.70
C GLU A 20 -5.17 -0.10 7.63
N TYR A 21 -4.64 -1.23 7.18
CA TYR A 21 -3.62 -1.98 7.91
C TYR A 21 -2.36 -1.14 8.16
N LEU A 22 -1.81 -0.50 7.13
CA LEU A 22 -0.64 0.37 7.28
C LEU A 22 -0.92 1.54 8.23
N ARG A 23 -2.03 2.26 8.03
CA ARG A 23 -2.43 3.39 8.89
C ARG A 23 -2.56 2.95 10.34
N SER A 24 -3.27 1.85 10.59
CA SER A 24 -3.52 1.31 11.93
C SER A 24 -2.20 0.95 12.63
N ASN A 25 -1.28 0.27 11.94
CA ASN A 25 0.02 -0.09 12.52
C ASN A 25 0.88 1.12 12.90
N ILE A 26 0.85 2.17 12.08
CA ILE A 26 1.60 3.42 12.33
C ILE A 26 0.96 4.18 13.51
N SER A 27 -0.36 4.36 13.47
CA SER A 27 -1.12 5.07 14.51
C SER A 27 -1.11 4.36 15.86
N ALA A 28 -1.08 3.03 15.90
CA ALA A 28 -0.95 2.25 17.13
C ALA A 28 0.35 2.55 17.89
N LYS A 29 1.37 3.07 17.21
CA LYS A 29 2.64 3.52 17.79
C LYS A 29 2.69 5.03 18.07
N GLY A 30 1.59 5.75 17.84
CA GLY A 30 1.48 7.19 18.08
C GLY A 30 2.09 8.08 17.00
N TYR A 31 2.36 7.55 15.81
CA TYR A 31 2.95 8.31 14.69
C TYR A 31 1.95 8.61 13.59
N SER A 32 2.33 9.52 12.69
CA SER A 32 1.68 9.78 11.41
C SER A 32 2.47 9.14 10.26
N PRO A 33 1.84 8.68 9.16
CA PRO A 33 2.58 8.21 7.98
C PRO A 33 3.54 9.27 7.40
N SER A 34 3.22 10.56 7.58
CA SER A 34 4.11 11.68 7.19
C SER A 34 5.47 11.70 7.87
N ASP A 35 5.61 10.97 8.99
CA ASP A 35 6.87 10.83 9.70
C ASP A 35 7.83 9.82 9.02
N PHE A 36 7.34 9.08 8.02
CA PHE A 36 8.05 7.95 7.41
C PHE A 36 8.17 8.05 5.89
N VAL A 37 9.19 7.35 5.38
CA VAL A 37 9.27 6.94 3.98
C VAL A 37 8.76 5.50 3.88
N CYS A 38 7.86 5.22 2.95
CA CYS A 38 7.32 3.87 2.71
C CYS A 38 8.23 3.12 1.74
N PHE A 39 8.76 1.96 2.15
CA PHE A 39 9.46 1.05 1.24
C PHE A 39 8.52 -0.07 0.84
N SER A 40 8.25 -0.17 -0.46
CA SER A 40 7.39 -1.17 -1.05
C SER A 40 8.21 -2.23 -1.77
N TYR A 41 8.12 -3.47 -1.31
CA TYR A 41 8.90 -4.60 -1.83
C TYR A 41 8.12 -5.92 -1.80
N GLY A 42 8.76 -7.02 -2.20
CA GLY A 42 8.14 -8.32 -2.40
C GLY A 42 7.59 -8.48 -3.83
N GLY A 43 7.15 -9.68 -4.17
CA GLY A 43 6.70 -9.99 -5.54
C GLY A 43 5.44 -9.19 -5.97
N ALA A 44 4.49 -9.00 -5.06
CA ALA A 44 3.23 -8.29 -5.33
C ALA A 44 3.16 -6.88 -4.73
N GLY A 45 4.11 -6.50 -3.86
CA GLY A 45 4.11 -5.20 -3.18
C GLY A 45 4.01 -4.01 -4.14
N PRO A 46 4.88 -3.92 -5.17
CA PRO A 46 4.86 -2.85 -6.17
C PRO A 46 3.55 -2.72 -6.97
N VAL A 47 2.77 -3.79 -7.08
CA VAL A 47 1.54 -3.83 -7.88
C VAL A 47 0.42 -3.03 -7.22
N HIS A 48 0.37 -3.00 -5.89
CA HIS A 48 -0.67 -2.34 -5.10
C HIS A 48 -0.21 -1.05 -4.42
N THR A 49 1.05 -0.63 -4.63
CA THR A 49 1.64 0.53 -3.95
C THR A 49 0.85 1.81 -4.16
N TYR A 50 0.29 2.00 -5.35
CA TYR A 50 -0.57 3.15 -5.63
C TYR A 50 -1.77 3.16 -4.67
N GLY A 51 -2.43 2.01 -4.48
CA GLY A 51 -3.66 1.89 -3.71
C GLY A 51 -3.41 2.04 -2.22
N TYR A 52 -2.52 1.22 -1.64
CA TYR A 52 -2.35 1.22 -0.19
C TYR A 52 -1.58 2.42 0.38
N THR A 53 -0.91 3.23 -0.46
CA THR A 53 -0.25 4.47 -0.01
C THR A 53 -1.05 5.74 -0.30
N GLU A 54 -2.06 5.67 -1.18
CA GLU A 54 -2.84 6.83 -1.60
C GLU A 54 -3.50 7.53 -0.40
N GLY A 55 -3.26 8.84 -0.29
CA GLY A 55 -3.86 9.69 0.74
C GLY A 55 -3.28 9.53 2.14
N LEU A 56 -2.35 8.59 2.39
CA LEU A 56 -1.72 8.43 3.71
C LEU A 56 -0.69 9.53 4.01
N GLY A 57 -0.11 10.14 2.97
CA GLY A 57 0.79 11.29 3.12
C GLY A 57 2.19 10.93 3.62
N PHE A 58 2.71 9.77 3.23
CA PHE A 58 4.12 9.43 3.46
C PHE A 58 5.04 10.52 2.92
N LYS A 59 6.20 10.70 3.58
CA LYS A 59 7.23 11.66 3.15
C LYS A 59 7.76 11.35 1.76
N ASP A 60 7.90 10.06 1.46
CA ASP A 60 8.24 9.52 0.15
C ASP A 60 7.78 8.06 0.07
N VAL A 61 7.64 7.53 -1.14
CA VAL A 61 7.28 6.13 -1.41
C VAL A 61 8.28 5.56 -2.40
N VAL A 62 9.06 4.56 -1.95
CA VAL A 62 10.18 4.00 -2.70
C VAL A 62 9.89 2.55 -3.06
N VAL A 63 10.04 2.24 -4.35
CA VAL A 63 10.01 0.88 -4.88
C VAL A 63 11.40 0.53 -5.40
N PRO A 64 12.16 -0.35 -4.72
CA PRO A 64 13.46 -0.80 -5.23
C PRO A 64 13.31 -1.61 -6.52
N ALA A 65 14.22 -1.43 -7.48
CA ALA A 65 14.22 -2.21 -8.73
C ALA A 65 14.34 -3.73 -8.50
N TRP A 66 14.92 -4.13 -7.37
CA TRP A 66 15.05 -5.52 -6.94
C TRP A 66 14.00 -5.94 -5.88
N ALA A 67 12.83 -5.28 -5.86
CA ALA A 67 11.75 -5.53 -4.90
C ALA A 67 11.43 -7.03 -4.68
N ALA A 68 11.42 -7.84 -5.75
CA ALA A 68 11.13 -9.27 -5.66
C ALA A 68 12.16 -10.07 -4.84
N GLY A 69 13.42 -9.63 -4.80
CA GLY A 69 14.52 -10.29 -4.08
C GLY A 69 14.96 -9.53 -2.83
N PHE A 70 14.06 -8.78 -2.20
CA PHE A 70 14.41 -7.91 -1.07
C PHE A 70 14.62 -8.66 0.27
N SER A 71 14.13 -9.90 0.38
CA SER A 71 14.23 -10.78 1.56
C SER A 71 15.22 -11.91 1.38
#